data_AF-A0A087U4P5-F1
#
_entry.id   AF-A0A087U4P5-F1
#
_cell.length_a   1.000
_cell.length_b   1.000
_cell.length_c   1.000
_cell.angle_alpha   90.00
_cell.angle_beta   90.00
_cell.angle_gamma   90.00
#
_symmetry.space_group_name_H-M   'P 1'
#
loop_
_entity.id
_entity.type
_entity.pdbx_description
1 polymer ?
#
loop_
_entity_poly.entity_id
_entity_poly.type
_entity_poly.pdbx_seq_one_letter_code
_entity_poly.pdbx_strand_id
1 'polypeptide(L)'
;MIPSPSFAVLLLFPTSAKYYEYCEKLEELSRTEKQDIEKDVFFMKQTVRNACGTVALIHAVANSMEHLNLSPDSPVRKFVEDTKEQDPDQRALIFSQSEAISSAHEASAQEGQTE
;
A
#
# COMPACT_ATOMS: atom_id res chain seq x y z
N MET A 1 -10.09 9.30 -21.47
CA MET A 1 -8.75 9.94 -21.40
C MET A 1 -8.39 10.12 -19.93
N ILE A 2 -7.11 10.01 -19.56
CA ILE A 2 -6.67 10.13 -18.15
C ILE A 2 -6.49 11.62 -17.81
N PRO A 3 -7.17 12.15 -16.77
CA PRO A 3 -6.98 13.53 -16.33
C PRO A 3 -5.57 13.80 -15.78
N SER A 4 -5.10 15.03 -15.90
CA SER A 4 -3.78 15.45 -15.38
C SER A 4 -3.93 16.59 -14.37
N PRO A 5 -3.12 16.62 -13.29
CA PRO A 5 -2.04 15.66 -12.96
C PRO A 5 -2.57 14.32 -12.42
N SER A 6 -1.79 13.25 -12.58
CA SER A 6 -2.03 11.92 -11.99
C SER A 6 -0.82 11.52 -11.15
N PHE A 7 -1.00 11.26 -9.86
CA PHE A 7 0.10 11.01 -8.91
C PHE A 7 0.38 9.53 -8.64
N ALA A 8 -0.58 8.65 -8.90
CA ALA A 8 -0.45 7.22 -8.67
C ALA A 8 -1.21 6.39 -9.72
N VAL A 9 -0.74 5.16 -9.97
CA VAL A 9 -1.40 4.15 -10.80
C VAL A 9 -1.49 2.88 -9.99
N LEU A 10 -2.71 2.33 -9.86
CA LEU A 10 -2.94 1.01 -9.26
C LEU A 10 -3.11 0.00 -10.40
N LEU A 11 -2.26 -1.02 -10.43
CA LEU A 11 -2.31 -2.09 -11.41
C LEU A 11 -2.90 -3.35 -10.77
N LEU A 12 -4.09 -3.74 -11.22
CA LEU A 12 -4.64 -5.08 -10.96
C LEU A 12 -4.17 -6.02 -12.07
N PHE A 13 -3.53 -7.12 -11.70
CA PHE A 13 -3.06 -8.11 -12.66
C PHE A 13 -3.15 -9.53 -12.06
N PRO A 14 -3.30 -10.58 -12.88
CA PRO A 14 -3.37 -11.95 -12.41
C PRO A 14 -2.00 -12.44 -11.94
N THR A 15 -1.94 -13.06 -10.77
CA THR A 15 -0.75 -13.75 -10.29
C THR A 15 -0.77 -15.22 -10.71
N SER A 16 0.39 -15.79 -10.97
CA SER A 16 0.58 -17.20 -11.36
C SER A 16 1.83 -17.76 -10.71
N ALA A 17 2.02 -19.08 -10.74
CA ALA A 17 3.26 -19.70 -10.24
C ALA A 17 4.52 -19.06 -10.86
N LYS A 18 4.50 -18.82 -12.19
CA LYS A 18 5.59 -18.13 -12.90
C LYS A 18 5.84 -16.71 -12.40
N TYR A 19 4.80 -16.00 -11.97
CA TYR A 19 4.95 -14.66 -11.38
C TYR A 19 5.67 -14.74 -10.03
N TYR A 20 5.29 -15.68 -9.16
CA TYR A 20 5.94 -15.85 -7.87
C TYR A 20 7.40 -16.30 -8.00
N GLU A 21 7.69 -17.25 -8.90
CA GLU A 21 9.08 -17.65 -9.24
C GLU A 21 9.91 -16.45 -9.74
N TYR A 22 9.29 -15.53 -10.48
CA TYR A 22 9.96 -14.32 -10.93
C TYR A 22 10.21 -13.33 -9.78
N CYS A 23 9.24 -13.14 -8.89
CA CYS A 23 9.40 -12.32 -7.69
C CYS A 23 10.51 -12.83 -6.76
N GLU A 24 10.60 -14.14 -6.52
CA GLU A 24 11.65 -14.75 -5.70
C GLU A 24 13.04 -14.45 -6.28
N LYS A 25 13.21 -14.62 -7.60
CA LYS A 25 14.47 -14.27 -8.29
C LYS A 25 14.83 -12.80 -8.14
N LEU A 26 13.85 -11.89 -8.23
CA LEU A 26 14.08 -10.46 -8.03
C LEU A 26 14.46 -10.14 -6.59
N GLU A 27 13.86 -10.82 -5.60
CA GLU A 27 14.21 -10.65 -4.20
C GLU A 27 15.63 -11.13 -3.92
N GLU A 28 16.04 -12.27 -4.46
CA GLU A 28 17.42 -12.76 -4.39
C GLU A 28 18.42 -11.74 -4.99
N LEU A 29 18.12 -11.21 -6.18
CA LEU A 29 18.94 -10.19 -6.82
C LEU A 29 19.06 -8.93 -5.96
N SER A 30 17.94 -8.45 -5.39
CA SER A 30 17.92 -7.27 -4.52
C SER A 30 18.75 -7.40 -3.24
N ARG A 31 19.02 -8.63 -2.78
CA ARG A 31 19.89 -8.89 -1.61
C ARG A 31 21.36 -8.77 -1.97
N THR A 32 21.71 -8.98 -3.24
CA THR A 32 23.09 -8.97 -3.74
C THR A 32 23.49 -7.66 -4.40
N GLU A 33 22.53 -6.95 -5.01
CA GLU A 33 22.75 -5.67 -5.67
C GLU A 33 22.35 -4.52 -4.75
N LYS A 34 23.17 -3.46 -4.67
CA LYS A 34 22.77 -2.25 -3.97
C LYS A 34 21.64 -1.58 -4.74
N GLN A 35 20.48 -1.48 -4.10
CA GLN A 35 19.38 -0.66 -4.58
C GLN A 35 19.49 0.76 -4.00
N ASP A 36 19.38 1.76 -4.87
CA ASP A 36 19.29 3.15 -4.45
C ASP A 36 17.80 3.48 -4.22
N ILE A 37 17.34 3.22 -3.00
CA ILE A 37 15.96 3.51 -2.59
C ILE A 37 15.97 4.87 -1.89
N GLU A 38 15.16 5.81 -2.39
CA GLU A 38 14.96 7.09 -1.73
C GLU A 38 14.44 6.89 -0.30
N LYS A 39 15.02 7.64 0.64
CA LYS A 39 14.72 7.51 2.07
C LYS A 39 13.28 7.86 2.42
N ASP A 40 12.64 8.68 1.59
CA ASP A 40 11.32 9.25 1.86
C ASP A 40 10.17 8.39 1.32
N VAL A 41 10.47 7.24 0.70
CA VAL A 41 9.45 6.31 0.21
C VAL A 41 8.75 5.62 1.38
N PHE A 42 7.43 5.82 1.48
CA PHE A 42 6.60 5.07 2.39
C PHE A 42 6.28 3.69 1.80
N PHE A 43 6.79 2.65 2.45
CA PHE A 43 6.57 1.25 2.08
C PHE A 43 6.14 0.41 3.29
N MET A 44 5.20 -0.51 3.09
CA MET A 44 4.78 -1.47 4.12
C MET A 44 4.50 -2.83 3.48
N LYS A 45 4.78 -3.90 4.22
CA LYS A 45 4.48 -5.27 3.76
C LYS A 45 2.98 -5.55 3.88
N GLN A 46 2.49 -6.45 3.05
CA GLN A 46 1.16 -7.02 3.20
C GLN A 46 1.25 -8.33 4.00
N THR A 47 0.71 -8.33 5.21
CA THR A 47 0.60 -9.52 6.07
C THR A 47 -0.84 -10.04 6.20
N VAL A 48 -1.81 -9.23 5.77
CA VAL A 48 -3.25 -9.56 5.80
C VAL A 48 -3.68 -10.08 4.42
N ARG A 49 -4.31 -11.26 4.40
CA ARG A 49 -4.84 -11.85 3.17
C ARG A 49 -5.95 -10.95 2.59
N ASN A 50 -5.97 -10.78 1.27
CA ASN A 50 -6.93 -9.95 0.52
C ASN A 50 -6.90 -8.43 0.81
N ALA A 51 -5.93 -7.94 1.58
CA ALA A 51 -5.79 -6.52 1.87
C ALA A 51 -5.04 -5.72 0.77
N CYS A 52 -4.69 -6.34 -0.36
CA CYS A 52 -3.81 -5.73 -1.38
C CYS A 52 -4.35 -4.41 -1.92
N GLY A 53 -5.67 -4.29 -2.13
CA GLY A 53 -6.30 -3.05 -2.58
C GLY A 53 -6.09 -1.91 -1.58
N THR A 54 -6.30 -2.17 -0.29
CA THR A 54 -6.08 -1.18 0.77
C THR A 54 -4.61 -0.84 0.95
N VAL A 55 -3.72 -1.83 0.89
CA VAL A 55 -2.26 -1.60 0.94
C VAL A 55 -1.82 -0.69 -0.21
N ALA A 56 -2.28 -0.96 -1.43
CA ALA A 56 -1.96 -0.16 -2.61
C ALA A 56 -2.50 1.28 -2.50
N LEU A 57 -3.72 1.46 -1.98
CA LEU A 57 -4.28 2.80 -1.74
C LEU A 57 -3.49 3.57 -0.67
N ILE A 58 -3.06 2.91 0.40
CA ILE A 58 -2.22 3.53 1.43
C ILE A 58 -0.87 3.95 0.82
N HIS A 59 -0.23 3.09 0.01
CA HIS A 59 1.01 3.47 -0.68
C HIS A 59 0.80 4.68 -1.60
N ALA A 60 -0.27 4.71 -2.38
CA ALA A 60 -0.59 5.83 -3.26
C ALA A 60 -0.82 7.14 -2.47
N VAL A 61 -1.56 7.08 -1.37
CA VAL A 61 -1.83 8.25 -0.54
C VAL A 61 -0.57 8.73 0.18
N ALA A 62 0.15 7.82 0.86
CA ALA A 62 1.31 8.15 1.68
C ALA A 62 2.43 8.81 0.86
N ASN A 63 2.66 8.32 -0.36
CA ASN A 63 3.69 8.84 -1.28
C ASN A 63 3.21 10.01 -2.15
N SER A 64 2.03 10.56 -1.89
CA SER A 64 1.49 11.73 -2.61
C SER A 64 0.77 12.72 -1.69
N MET A 65 0.97 12.62 -0.37
CA MET A 65 0.23 13.44 0.61
C MET A 65 0.41 14.95 0.40
N GLU A 66 1.54 15.41 -0.12
CA GLU A 66 1.79 16.83 -0.41
C GLU A 66 0.83 17.41 -1.48
N HIS A 67 0.19 16.55 -2.26
CA HIS A 67 -0.77 16.92 -3.29
C HIS A 67 -2.22 16.61 -2.91
N LEU A 68 -2.46 16.06 -1.72
CA LEU A 68 -3.77 15.63 -1.25
C LEU A 68 -4.25 16.48 -0.07
N ASN A 69 -5.51 16.94 -0.13
CA ASN A 69 -6.15 17.62 0.99
C ASN A 69 -6.93 16.61 1.85
N LEU A 70 -6.23 15.89 2.71
CA LEU A 70 -6.84 14.92 3.64
C LEU A 70 -7.34 15.61 4.91
N SER A 71 -8.58 15.27 5.31
CA SER A 71 -9.14 15.71 6.59
C SER A 71 -8.18 15.35 7.75
N PRO A 72 -7.99 16.24 8.75
CA PRO A 72 -7.23 15.92 9.95
C PRO A 72 -7.71 14.65 10.67
N ASP A 73 -9.01 14.36 10.57
CA ASP A 73 -9.64 13.20 11.23
C ASP A 73 -9.58 11.92 10.37
N SER A 74 -8.89 11.97 9.23
CA SER A 74 -8.79 10.83 8.31
C SER A 74 -8.03 9.66 8.94
N PRO A 75 -8.61 8.44 9.03
CA PRO A 75 -7.91 7.27 9.55
C PRO A 75 -6.62 6.94 8.80
N VAL A 76 -6.61 7.08 7.47
CA VAL A 76 -5.41 6.83 6.65
C VAL A 76 -4.31 7.86 6.92
N ARG A 77 -4.65 9.15 7.00
CA ARG A 77 -3.71 10.22 7.38
C ARG A 77 -3.06 9.92 8.73
N LYS A 78 -3.88 9.65 9.75
CA LYS A 78 -3.40 9.31 11.10
C LYS A 78 -2.48 8.09 11.06
N PHE A 79 -2.88 7.02 10.36
CA PHE A 79 -2.05 5.83 10.20
C PHE A 79 -0.69 6.16 9.56
N VAL A 80 -0.64 6.95 8.49
CA VAL A 80 0.61 7.32 7.83
C VAL A 80 1.48 8.18 8.75
N GLU A 81 0.91 9.18 9.43
CA GLU A 81 1.63 10.04 10.36
C GLU A 81 2.19 9.27 11.57
N ASP A 82 1.42 8.34 12.13
CA ASP A 82 1.82 7.51 13.29
C ASP A 82 2.89 6.46 12.94
N THR A 83 3.01 6.08 11.66
CA THR A 83 3.87 4.97 11.22
C THR A 83 5.01 5.37 10.29
N LYS A 84 5.17 6.67 9.98
CA LYS A 84 6.21 7.16 9.06
C LYS A 84 7.64 6.82 9.49
N GLU A 85 7.92 6.78 10.79
CA GLU A 85 9.26 6.45 11.32
C GLU A 85 9.47 4.95 11.55
N GLN A 86 8.43 4.13 11.33
CA GLN A 86 8.48 2.69 11.55
C GLN A 86 9.01 1.97 10.31
N ASP A 87 9.61 0.80 10.51
CA ASP A 87 10.03 -0.05 9.40
C ASP A 87 8.82 -0.73 8.70
N PRO A 88 9.00 -1.30 7.49
CA PRO A 88 7.91 -1.91 6.73
C PRO A 88 7.18 -3.06 7.41
N ASP A 89 7.85 -3.82 8.28
CA ASP A 89 7.26 -4.93 9.04
C ASP A 89 6.39 -4.38 10.18
N GLN A 90 6.89 -3.38 10.90
CA GLN A 90 6.16 -2.72 11.97
C GLN A 90 4.95 -1.95 11.45
N ARG A 91 5.04 -1.30 10.28
CA ARG A 91 3.89 -0.71 9.57
C ARG A 91 2.81 -1.75 9.28
N ALA A 92 3.20 -2.93 8.80
CA ALA A 92 2.28 -4.03 8.51
C ALA A 92 1.59 -4.58 9.77
N LEU A 93 2.32 -4.64 10.89
CA LEU A 93 1.77 -5.04 12.18
C LEU A 93 0.75 -4.02 12.71
N ILE A 94 1.05 -2.72 12.63
CA ILE A 94 0.12 -1.66 13.06
C ILE A 94 -1.11 -1.64 12.14
N PHE A 95 -0.90 -1.83 10.83
CA PHE A 95 -1.98 -1.91 9.85
C PHE A 95 -2.98 -3.02 10.19
N SER A 96 -2.49 -4.22 10.55
CA SER A 96 -3.36 -5.36 10.88
C SER A 96 -4.19 -5.16 12.16
N GLN A 97 -3.81 -4.19 13.00
CA GLN A 97 -4.50 -3.83 14.23
C GLN A 97 -5.49 -2.66 14.05
N SER A 98 -5.56 -2.05 12.86
CA SER A 98 -6.40 -0.88 12.62
C SER A 98 -7.86 -1.26 12.32
N GLU A 99 -8.72 -1.20 13.34
CA GLU A 99 -10.16 -1.46 13.20
C GLU A 99 -10.84 -0.47 12.24
N ALA A 100 -10.44 0.81 12.26
CA ALA A 100 -11.01 1.84 11.39
C ALA A 100 -10.75 1.53 9.90
N ILE A 101 -9.52 1.14 9.57
CA ILE A 101 -9.15 0.79 8.18
C ILE A 101 -9.79 -0.54 7.78
N SER A 102 -9.79 -1.54 8.67
CA SER A 102 -10.41 -2.84 8.42
C SER A 102 -11.92 -2.71 8.15
N SER A 103 -12.63 -1.93 8.97
CA SER A 103 -14.07 -1.70 8.81
C SER A 103 -14.39 -0.99 7.49
N ALA A 104 -13.58 0.00 7.11
CA ALA A 104 -13.73 0.70 5.84
C ALA A 104 -13.44 -0.21 4.63
N HIS A 105 -12.42 -1.09 4.74
CA HIS A 105 -12.12 -2.10 3.74
C HIS A 105 -13.31 -3.03 3.52
N GLU A 106 -13.86 -3.61 4.60
CA GLU A 106 -14.99 -4.54 4.52
C GLU A 106 -16.23 -3.86 3.93
N ALA A 107 -16.56 -2.65 4.39
CA ALA A 107 -17.69 -1.88 3.83
C ALA A 107 -17.52 -1.64 2.32
N SER A 108 -16.32 -1.26 1.89
CA SER A 108 -16.01 -1.02 0.47
C SER A 108 -16.02 -2.32 -0.36
N ALA A 109 -15.69 -3.46 0.25
CA ALA A 109 -15.70 -4.77 -0.43
C ALA A 109 -17.11 -5.26 -0.75
N GLN A 110 -18.14 -4.77 -0.06
CA GLN A 110 -19.55 -5.03 -0.35
C GLN A 110 -20.12 -4.09 -1.44
N GLU A 111 -19.32 -3.15 -1.91
CA GLU A 111 -19.68 -2.25 -3.02
C GLU A 111 -19.21 -2.80 -4.37
N GLY A 112 -19.60 -2.14 -5.44
CA GLY A 112 -19.22 -2.52 -6.81
C GLY A 112 -20.36 -3.18 -7.58
N GLN A 113 -20.01 -3.74 -8.74
CA GLN A 113 -20.99 -4.30 -9.68
C GLN A 113 -21.15 -5.82 -9.54
N THR A 114 -20.39 -6.43 -8.64
CA THR A 114 -20.29 -7.88 -8.46
C THR A 114 -20.40 -8.21 -6.98
N GLU A 115 -20.98 -9.36 -6.67
CA GLU A 115 -20.99 -9.96 -5.33
C GLU A 115 -19.67 -10.68 -5.01
#